data_AF-A0A917QJW2-F1
#
_entry.id   AF-A0A917QJW2-F1
#
_cell.length_a   1.000
_cell.length_b   1.000
_cell.length_c   1.000
_cell.angle_alpha   90.00
_cell.angle_beta   90.00
_cell.angle_gamma   90.00
#
_symmetry.space_group_name_H-M   'P 1'
#
loop_
_entity.id
_entity.type
_entity.pdbx_description
1 polymer ?
#
loop_
_entity_poly.entity_id
_entity_poly.type
_entity_poly.pdbx_seq_one_letter_code
_entity_poly.pdbx_strand_id
1 'polypeptide(L)'
;MAQSEELLSRWEEERVPFLFDVLDSLGLPLSDLESGPLVYVAAVEEFLAAQDYAQMDDDDWVWLHTFLAAFIAQVFMVEHSARWVSVQTGGRTAFHLTLIDREGAERSFDPHELVYNDFQKRLPPEVVRMLAAAEAATGVVPVPEP
;
A
#
# COMPACT_ATOMS: atom_id res chain seq x y z
N MET A 1 -20.25 -6.86 -14.08
CA MET A 1 -19.72 -5.48 -13.98
C MET A 1 -20.15 -4.85 -12.65
N ALA A 2 -21.45 -4.72 -12.36
CA ALA A 2 -21.95 -4.17 -11.08
C ALA A 2 -21.37 -4.80 -9.78
N GLN A 3 -21.24 -6.13 -9.72
CA GLN A 3 -20.66 -6.79 -8.53
C GLN A 3 -19.18 -6.44 -8.30
N SER A 4 -18.42 -6.19 -9.36
CA SER A 4 -16.99 -5.87 -9.26
C SER A 4 -16.78 -4.44 -8.78
N GLU A 5 -17.64 -3.52 -9.21
CA GLU A 5 -17.66 -2.12 -8.76
C GLU A 5 -18.11 -2.00 -7.30
N GLU A 6 -19.11 -2.76 -6.88
CA GLU A 6 -19.58 -2.78 -5.48
C GLU A 6 -18.53 -3.37 -4.53
N LEU A 7 -17.81 -4.42 -4.98
CA LEU A 7 -16.68 -4.98 -4.25
C LEU A 7 -15.50 -4.02 -4.18
N LEU A 8 -15.25 -3.24 -5.24
CA LEU A 8 -14.20 -2.21 -5.28
C LEU A 8 -14.54 -1.05 -4.34
N SER A 9 -15.76 -0.54 -4.38
CA SER A 9 -16.21 0.56 -3.51
C SER A 9 -16.06 0.16 -2.05
N ARG A 10 -16.52 -1.05 -1.68
CA ARG A 10 -16.36 -1.55 -0.31
C ARG A 10 -14.89 -1.73 0.07
N TRP A 11 -14.06 -2.21 -0.85
CA TRP A 11 -12.62 -2.34 -0.63
C TRP A 11 -11.96 -0.98 -0.38
N GLU A 12 -12.29 0.04 -1.16
CA GLU A 12 -11.81 1.41 -0.98
C GLU A 12 -12.30 2.01 0.35
N GLU A 13 -13.59 1.84 0.66
CA GLU A 13 -14.23 2.34 1.88
C GLU A 13 -13.67 1.71 3.16
N GLU A 14 -13.21 0.46 3.13
CA GLU A 14 -12.66 -0.24 4.29
C GLU A 14 -11.17 0.06 4.53
N ARG A 15 -10.41 0.36 3.46
CA ARG A 15 -8.94 0.48 3.51
C ARG A 15 -8.45 1.75 4.21
N VAL A 16 -9.09 2.88 3.94
CA VAL A 16 -8.69 4.17 4.53
C VAL A 16 -8.98 4.17 6.04
N PRO A 17 -10.19 3.87 6.54
CA PRO A 17 -10.46 3.80 7.97
C PRO A 17 -9.54 2.80 8.69
N PHE A 18 -9.29 1.62 8.10
CA PHE A 18 -8.35 0.67 8.66
C PHE A 18 -6.94 1.26 8.82
N LEU A 19 -6.42 1.97 7.80
CA LEU A 19 -5.11 2.60 7.88
C LEU A 19 -5.07 3.71 8.94
N PHE A 20 -6.13 4.51 9.05
CA PHE A 20 -6.28 5.51 10.10
C PHE A 20 -6.27 4.86 11.50
N ASP A 21 -7.06 3.81 11.71
CA ASP A 21 -7.14 3.09 13.00
C ASP A 21 -5.77 2.50 13.40
N VAL A 22 -5.03 1.94 12.44
CA VAL A 22 -3.69 1.41 12.71
C VAL A 22 -2.74 2.53 13.08
N LEU A 23 -2.67 3.61 12.29
CA LEU A 23 -1.75 4.73 12.58
C LEU A 23 -2.09 5.42 13.92
N ASP A 24 -3.38 5.53 14.27
CA ASP A 24 -3.83 6.04 15.57
C ASP A 24 -3.37 5.12 16.71
N SER A 25 -3.45 3.80 16.52
CA SER A 25 -2.96 2.81 17.49
C SER A 25 -1.44 2.88 17.71
N LEU A 26 -0.70 3.37 16.71
CA LEU A 26 0.74 3.66 16.80
C LEU A 26 1.04 5.04 17.42
N GLY A 27 0.01 5.83 17.75
CA GLY A 27 0.16 7.16 18.32
C GLY A 27 0.63 8.22 17.33
N LEU A 28 0.44 8.00 16.03
CA LEU A 28 0.89 8.91 14.98
C LEU A 28 -0.19 9.96 14.67
N PRO A 29 0.16 11.26 14.55
CA PRO A 29 -0.80 12.30 14.23
C PRO A 29 -1.30 12.13 12.80
N LEU A 30 -2.62 11.98 12.60
CA LEU A 30 -3.22 11.59 11.32
C LEU A 30 -3.48 12.74 10.35
N SER A 31 -3.09 13.97 10.70
CA SER A 31 -3.47 15.20 9.97
C SER A 31 -2.99 15.22 8.52
N ASP A 32 -1.93 14.48 8.21
CA ASP A 32 -1.24 14.57 6.92
C ASP A 32 -1.45 13.33 6.03
N LEU A 33 -2.25 12.33 6.45
CA LEU A 33 -2.35 11.06 5.72
C LEU A 33 -2.98 11.21 4.32
N GLU A 34 -3.92 12.14 4.17
CA GLU A 34 -4.61 12.40 2.90
C GLU A 34 -3.87 13.38 1.99
N SER A 35 -2.90 14.12 2.52
CA SER A 35 -2.21 15.20 1.79
C SER A 35 -0.70 14.98 1.61
N GLY A 36 -0.11 14.11 2.42
CA GLY A 36 1.32 13.80 2.39
C GLY A 36 1.64 12.52 3.19
N PRO A 37 1.15 11.34 2.78
CA PRO A 37 1.38 10.07 3.48
C PRO A 37 2.86 9.69 3.61
N LEU A 38 3.75 10.27 2.80
CA LEU A 38 5.20 10.04 2.89
C LEU A 38 5.79 10.47 4.23
N VAL A 39 5.17 11.40 4.96
CA VAL A 39 5.69 11.85 6.28
C VAL A 39 5.70 10.72 7.32
N TYR A 40 4.86 9.68 7.14
CA TYR A 40 4.77 8.55 8.06
C TYR A 40 5.80 7.46 7.78
N VAL A 41 6.53 7.50 6.65
CA VAL A 41 7.46 6.43 6.25
C VAL A 41 8.45 6.10 7.37
N ALA A 42 9.07 7.12 7.98
CA ALA A 42 10.03 6.91 9.06
C ALA A 42 9.40 6.24 10.29
N ALA A 43 8.19 6.66 10.68
CA ALA A 43 7.48 6.08 11.80
C ALA A 43 7.03 4.64 11.53
N VAL A 44 6.59 4.34 10.30
CA VAL A 44 6.25 2.98 9.89
C VAL A 44 7.50 2.10 9.88
N GLU A 45 8.64 2.58 9.40
CA GLU A 45 9.89 1.81 9.44
C GLU A 45 10.38 1.56 10.87
N GLU A 46 10.24 2.54 11.77
CA GLU A 46 10.54 2.35 13.20
C GLU A 46 9.63 1.29 13.84
N PHE A 47 8.33 1.34 13.55
CA PHE A 47 7.37 0.33 13.98
C PHE A 47 7.76 -1.07 13.49
N LEU A 48 8.11 -1.22 12.21
CA LEU A 48 8.54 -2.48 11.62
C LEU A 48 9.83 -3.00 12.29
N ALA A 49 10.82 -2.14 12.47
CA ALA A 49 12.08 -2.52 13.10
C ALA A 49 11.92 -3.01 14.56
N ALA A 50 10.86 -2.59 15.24
CA ALA A 50 10.56 -2.99 16.61
C ALA A 50 9.81 -4.33 16.74
N GLN A 51 9.36 -4.95 15.64
CA GLN A 51 8.57 -6.17 15.67
C GLN A 51 9.40 -7.43 16.02
N ASP A 52 8.81 -8.34 16.78
CA ASP A 52 9.33 -9.70 16.96
C ASP A 52 8.68 -10.68 15.98
N TYR A 53 9.19 -10.70 14.75
CA TYR A 53 8.70 -11.55 13.66
C TYR A 53 8.72 -13.06 13.98
N ALA A 54 9.54 -13.50 14.94
CA ALA A 54 9.62 -14.91 15.31
C ALA A 54 8.46 -15.35 16.23
N GLN A 55 7.70 -14.40 16.77
CA GLN A 55 6.55 -14.66 17.66
C GLN A 55 5.19 -14.36 17.02
N MET A 56 5.18 -13.79 15.80
CA MET A 56 3.95 -13.48 15.08
C MET A 56 3.18 -14.75 14.70
N ASP A 57 1.88 -14.75 14.98
CA ASP A 57 0.96 -15.76 14.47
C ASP A 57 0.40 -15.38 13.09
N ASP A 58 -0.43 -16.26 12.52
CA ASP A 58 -0.99 -16.04 11.18
C ASP A 58 -1.85 -14.76 11.09
N ASP A 59 -2.55 -14.40 12.17
CA ASP A 59 -3.40 -13.22 12.21
C ASP A 59 -2.55 -11.94 12.27
N ASP A 60 -1.47 -11.95 13.07
CA ASP A 60 -0.47 -10.87 13.10
C ASP A 60 0.15 -10.65 11.71
N TRP A 61 0.49 -11.74 11.01
CA TRP A 61 1.04 -11.67 9.66
C TRP A 61 0.07 -11.08 8.66
N VAL A 62 -1.20 -11.51 8.69
CA VAL A 62 -2.26 -10.99 7.81
C VAL A 62 -2.50 -9.51 8.09
N TRP A 63 -2.57 -9.12 9.37
CA TRP A 63 -2.75 -7.75 9.78
C TRP A 63 -1.60 -6.86 9.28
N LEU A 64 -0.35 -7.29 9.47
CA LEU A 64 0.83 -6.53 9.08
C LEU A 64 0.94 -6.35 7.56
N HIS A 65 0.67 -7.41 6.79
CA HIS A 65 0.66 -7.33 5.33
C HIS A 65 -0.46 -6.40 4.85
N THR A 66 -1.63 -6.48 5.46
CA THR A 66 -2.78 -5.63 5.13
C THR A 66 -2.47 -4.17 5.40
N PHE A 67 -1.85 -3.86 6.54
CA PHE A 67 -1.40 -2.52 6.91
C PHE A 67 -0.42 -1.96 5.89
N LEU A 68 0.65 -2.67 5.58
CA LEU A 68 1.66 -2.19 4.64
C LEU A 68 1.10 -2.02 3.22
N ALA A 69 0.25 -2.94 2.77
CA ALA A 69 -0.41 -2.83 1.47
C ALA A 69 -1.34 -1.60 1.43
N ALA A 70 -2.06 -1.31 2.52
CA ALA A 70 -2.89 -0.12 2.63
C ALA A 70 -2.05 1.16 2.65
N PHE A 71 -0.93 1.18 3.38
CA PHE A 71 -0.03 2.31 3.45
C PHE A 71 0.60 2.64 2.08
N ILE A 72 1.15 1.63 1.39
CA ILE A 72 1.69 1.79 0.04
C ILE A 72 0.60 2.30 -0.91
N ALA A 73 -0.61 1.76 -0.80
CA ALA A 73 -1.70 2.21 -1.64
C ALA A 73 -2.06 3.68 -1.41
N GLN A 74 -2.15 4.10 -0.14
CA GLN A 74 -2.39 5.49 0.22
C GLN A 74 -1.32 6.42 -0.37
N VAL A 75 -0.04 6.04 -0.27
CA VAL A 75 1.05 6.80 -0.91
C VAL A 75 0.84 6.95 -2.41
N PHE A 76 0.54 5.86 -3.12
CA PHE A 76 0.34 5.93 -4.57
C PHE A 76 -0.93 6.67 -4.98
N MET A 77 -1.99 6.60 -4.18
CA MET A 77 -3.22 7.34 -4.43
C MET A 77 -2.99 8.85 -4.29
N VAL A 78 -2.25 9.29 -3.26
CA VAL A 78 -1.99 10.71 -3.01
C VAL A 78 -0.91 11.26 -3.94
N GLU A 79 0.25 10.61 -4.02
CA GLU A 79 1.44 11.12 -4.72
C GLU A 79 1.38 10.89 -6.24
N HIS A 80 0.65 9.86 -6.68
CA HIS A 80 0.63 9.42 -8.08
C HIS A 80 -0.77 9.37 -8.69
N SER A 81 -1.79 9.85 -7.96
CA SER A 81 -3.19 9.81 -8.41
C SER A 81 -3.62 8.41 -8.83
N ALA A 82 -3.06 7.37 -8.20
CA ALA A 82 -3.44 6.00 -8.45
C ALA A 82 -4.89 5.76 -7.99
N ARG A 83 -5.56 4.83 -8.62
CA ARG A 83 -6.94 4.43 -8.30
C ARG A 83 -7.04 2.93 -8.25
N TRP A 84 -7.93 2.38 -7.42
CA TRP A 84 -8.11 0.94 -7.42
C TRP A 84 -8.85 0.49 -8.68
N VAL A 85 -8.50 -0.71 -9.13
CA VAL A 85 -9.21 -1.43 -10.18
C VAL A 85 -9.37 -2.89 -9.78
N SER A 86 -10.54 -3.43 -10.07
CA SER A 86 -10.78 -4.86 -9.94
C SER A 86 -10.27 -5.60 -11.17
N VAL A 87 -9.41 -6.59 -10.97
CA VAL A 87 -8.88 -7.47 -12.01
C VAL A 87 -9.42 -8.87 -11.80
N GLN A 88 -9.92 -9.51 -12.87
CA GLN A 88 -10.39 -10.89 -12.81
C GLN A 88 -9.25 -11.84 -13.16
N THR A 89 -8.77 -12.61 -12.18
CA THR A 89 -7.66 -13.54 -12.33
C THR A 89 -8.08 -14.92 -11.86
N GLY A 90 -8.11 -15.90 -12.78
CA GLY A 90 -8.41 -17.30 -12.43
C GLY A 90 -9.79 -17.52 -11.77
N GLY A 91 -10.78 -16.69 -12.08
CA GLY A 91 -12.12 -16.76 -11.48
C GLY A 91 -12.25 -16.10 -10.10
N ARG A 92 -11.22 -15.35 -9.67
CA ARG A 92 -11.25 -14.52 -8.44
C ARG A 92 -11.06 -13.05 -8.80
N THR A 93 -11.70 -12.18 -8.04
CA THR A 93 -11.45 -10.73 -8.10
C THR A 93 -10.19 -10.41 -7.28
N ALA A 94 -9.19 -9.83 -7.92
CA ALA A 94 -8.03 -9.19 -7.30
C ALA A 94 -8.19 -7.67 -7.40
N PHE A 95 -7.54 -6.93 -6.50
CA PHE A 95 -7.57 -5.47 -6.48
C PHE A 95 -6.17 -4.91 -6.70
N HIS A 96 -6.00 -4.19 -7.79
CA HIS A 96 -4.73 -3.55 -8.15
C HIS A 96 -4.89 -2.05 -8.04
N LEU A 97 -3.78 -1.33 -7.84
CA LEU A 97 -3.72 0.09 -8.11
C LEU A 97 -3.32 0.30 -9.57
N THR A 98 -4.04 1.18 -10.26
CA THR A 98 -3.72 1.63 -11.62
C THR A 98 -3.40 3.11 -11.62
N LEU A 99 -2.47 3.52 -12.47
CA LEU A 99 -2.09 4.91 -12.70
C LEU A 99 -1.57 5.11 -14.12
N ILE A 100 -1.39 6.35 -14.52
CA ILE A 100 -0.82 6.71 -15.81
C ILE A 100 0.66 7.03 -15.60
N ASP A 101 1.53 6.32 -16.33
CA ASP A 101 2.96 6.57 -16.29
C ASP A 101 3.35 7.85 -17.06
N ARG A 102 4.63 8.18 -17.04
CA ARG A 102 5.17 9.38 -17.72
C ARG A 102 5.02 9.34 -19.25
N GLU A 103 4.87 8.16 -19.82
CA GLU A 103 4.68 7.93 -21.25
C GLU A 103 3.20 7.94 -21.64
N GLY A 104 2.30 8.11 -20.66
CA GLY A 104 0.85 8.09 -20.87
C GLY A 104 0.27 6.68 -20.92
N ALA A 105 1.04 5.64 -20.59
CA ALA A 105 0.54 4.27 -20.54
C ALA A 105 -0.09 3.97 -19.17
N GLU A 106 -1.21 3.25 -19.19
CA GLU A 106 -1.81 2.75 -17.95
C GLU A 106 -1.00 1.58 -17.41
N ARG A 107 -0.58 1.70 -16.15
CA ARG A 107 0.21 0.72 -15.42
C ARG A 107 -0.52 0.33 -14.16
N SER A 108 -0.42 -0.94 -13.77
CA SER A 108 -1.02 -1.41 -12.54
C SER A 108 -0.12 -2.36 -11.77
N PHE A 109 -0.34 -2.45 -10.47
CA PHE A 109 0.36 -3.36 -9.57
C PHE A 109 -0.54 -3.79 -8.40
N ASP A 110 -0.21 -4.91 -7.76
CA ASP A 110 -0.84 -5.38 -6.53
C ASP A 110 0.03 -4.98 -5.32
N PRO A 111 -0.47 -4.11 -4.41
CA PRO A 111 0.26 -3.75 -3.20
C PRO A 111 0.56 -4.95 -2.28
N HIS A 112 -0.29 -5.98 -2.22
CA HIS A 112 -0.04 -7.17 -1.42
C HIS A 112 1.12 -7.99 -1.98
N GLU A 113 1.20 -8.12 -3.31
CA GLU A 113 2.31 -8.81 -3.96
C GLU A 113 3.65 -8.12 -3.68
N LEU A 114 3.68 -6.78 -3.71
CA LEU A 114 4.88 -6.01 -3.36
C LEU A 114 5.33 -6.26 -1.93
N VAL A 115 4.40 -6.20 -0.98
CA VAL A 115 4.68 -6.43 0.44
C VAL A 115 5.21 -7.85 0.66
N TYR A 116 4.49 -8.84 0.13
CA TYR A 116 4.92 -10.24 0.21
C TYR A 116 6.33 -10.43 -0.34
N ASN A 117 6.61 -9.89 -1.52
CA ASN A 117 7.92 -9.99 -2.16
C ASN A 117 9.03 -9.30 -1.36
N ASP A 118 8.71 -8.27 -0.58
CA ASP A 118 9.68 -7.58 0.27
C ASP A 118 10.05 -8.42 1.50
N PHE A 119 9.05 -9.00 2.16
CA PHE A 119 9.23 -9.93 3.28
C PHE A 119 10.08 -11.15 2.91
N GLN A 120 9.98 -11.64 1.67
CA GLN A 120 10.82 -12.74 1.18
C GLN A 120 12.31 -12.35 1.03
N LYS A 121 12.64 -11.06 0.91
CA LYS A 121 14.02 -10.59 0.71
C LYS A 121 14.75 -10.43 2.04
N ARG A 122 14.09 -9.86 3.04
CA ARG A 122 14.68 -9.61 4.36
C ARG A 122 13.64 -9.23 5.42
N LEU A 123 14.06 -9.42 6.67
CA LEU A 123 13.38 -8.92 7.87
C LEU A 123 14.33 -7.98 8.64
N PRO A 124 13.87 -6.80 9.10
CA PRO A 124 12.57 -6.19 8.79
C PRO A 124 12.46 -5.78 7.31
N PRO A 125 11.23 -5.71 6.76
CA PRO A 125 10.98 -5.14 5.43
C PRO A 125 11.32 -3.64 5.42
N GLU A 126 11.47 -3.05 4.23
CA GLU A 126 11.70 -1.60 4.08
C GLU A 126 10.59 -0.96 3.27
N VAL A 127 9.96 0.05 3.86
CA VAL A 127 8.91 0.81 3.20
C VAL A 127 9.47 1.51 1.98
N VAL A 128 10.66 2.11 2.09
CA VAL A 128 11.31 2.80 0.97
C VAL A 128 11.60 1.84 -0.19
N ARG A 129 12.00 0.59 0.10
CA ARG A 129 12.25 -0.41 -0.95
C ARG A 129 10.96 -0.85 -1.63
N MET A 130 9.87 -1.00 -0.87
CA MET A 130 8.56 -1.33 -1.42
C MET A 130 8.03 -0.21 -2.33
N LEU A 131 8.15 1.05 -1.90
CA LEU A 131 7.79 2.21 -2.71
C LEU A 131 8.63 2.29 -3.99
N ALA A 132 9.95 2.16 -3.88
CA ALA A 132 10.83 2.15 -5.06
C ALA A 132 10.54 0.99 -6.02
N ALA A 133 10.16 -0.18 -5.50
CA ALA A 133 9.77 -1.32 -6.33
C ALA A 133 8.44 -1.06 -7.06
N ALA A 134 7.48 -0.42 -6.40
CA ALA A 134 6.20 -0.01 -6.99
C ALA A 134 6.42 1.03 -8.09
N GLU A 135 7.26 2.04 -7.85
CA GLU A 135 7.67 3.07 -8.81
C GLU A 135 8.33 2.42 -10.03
N ALA A 136 9.27 1.50 -9.82
CA ALA A 136 9.93 0.77 -10.90
C ALA A 136 8.97 -0.11 -11.71
N ALA A 137 7.99 -0.75 -11.06
CA ALA A 137 6.98 -1.57 -11.73
C ALA A 137 6.00 -0.75 -12.57
N THR A 138 5.80 0.51 -12.20
CA THR A 138 4.79 1.41 -12.81
C THR A 138 5.41 2.51 -13.67
N GLY A 139 6.73 2.64 -13.71
CA GLY A 139 7.43 3.64 -14.53
C GLY A 139 7.23 5.09 -14.05
N VAL A 140 6.66 5.29 -12.85
CA VAL A 140 6.65 6.61 -12.21
C VAL A 140 7.95 6.81 -11.45
N VAL A 141 8.39 8.06 -11.39
CA VAL A 141 9.53 8.48 -10.56
C VAL A 141 8.98 9.64 -9.73
N PRO A 142 9.37 9.77 -8.45
CA PRO A 142 8.85 10.81 -7.57
C PRO A 142 8.91 12.17 -8.25
N VAL A 143 7.83 12.95 -8.10
CA VAL A 143 7.82 14.34 -8.56
C VAL A 143 8.83 15.08 -7.66
N PRO A 144 9.92 15.62 -8.21
CA PRO A 144 10.78 16.47 -7.40
C PRO A 144 9.96 17.70 -6.99
N GLU A 145 9.90 17.99 -5.68
CA GLU A 145 9.32 19.25 -5.21
C GLU A 145 10.01 20.43 -5.93
N PRO A 146 9.26 21.48 -6.33
CA PRO A 146 9.77 22.62 -7.08
C PRO A 146 10.75 23.50 -6.29
#